data_AF-Q3YJ14-F1
#
_entry.id   AF-Q3YJ14-F1
#
_cell.length_a   1.000
_cell.length_b   1.000
_cell.length_c   1.000
_cell.angle_alpha   90.00
_cell.angle_beta   90.00
_cell.angle_gamma   90.00
#
_symmetry.space_group_name_H-M   'P 1'
#
loop_
_entity.id
_entity.type
_entity.pdbx_description
1 polymer ?
#
loop_
_entity_poly.entity_id
_entity_poly.type
_entity_poly.pdbx_seq_one_letter_code
_entity_poly.pdbx_strand_id
1 'polypeptide(L)'
;CGLTNSPLQGTGTLYFTGSNSYSGNTIIENGTLVIGNELTQSAVEIQSQGTLLTKNLVNTEKEVKIVKNVDNKGSLEVYGKGLIIEGNYTTSNNARTVIDIDKSKLTVKGNVNLQSSYIVADVENINEVVPREPQTKTIIESQNPIQNYNGDYKISDRATPYIDLKEIKLNNENKEIIATYKRNDTEFVLNAANESSLKNVYTARSLDLILDRASDSGNTNGNLRSAALSFINAKPQAVASAVDSLSGEIYPAVHQVALNSIKTLNRQIAKQQFLNIQDIKPYHIYTQLATQNLKLYQNDNFGFANLKNSADSQLVGIDKQFNAFTFGMGLQRVHQKLSPLSSQNQQVGKVDLKQHSFALYGKYDWNKWYYLNQISFTDIKGKLDRTRANSRPLN
;
A
#
# COMPACT_ATOMS: atom_id res chain seq x y z
N CYS A 1 34.85 29.31 -28.45
CA CYS A 1 33.76 30.29 -28.55
C CYS A 1 33.26 30.62 -27.16
N GLY A 2 33.49 31.85 -26.68
CA GLY A 2 32.93 32.32 -25.41
C GLY A 2 31.50 32.81 -25.65
N LEU A 3 30.53 32.17 -25.00
CA LEU A 3 29.16 32.67 -24.93
C LEU A 3 29.08 33.57 -23.70
N THR A 4 29.24 34.88 -23.91
CA THR A 4 29.06 35.87 -22.85
C THR A 4 27.57 36.12 -22.67
N ASN A 5 26.99 35.45 -21.68
CA ASN A 5 25.57 35.44 -21.26
C ASN A 5 24.64 34.59 -22.14
N SER A 6 24.06 33.55 -21.54
CA SER A 6 23.01 32.71 -22.14
C SER A 6 21.73 32.84 -21.28
N PRO A 7 20.86 33.84 -21.54
CA PRO A 7 19.58 33.93 -20.86
C PRO A 7 18.64 32.80 -21.33
N LEU A 8 18.10 32.01 -20.40
CA LEU A 8 17.01 31.08 -20.69
C LEU A 8 15.68 31.85 -20.58
N GLN A 9 15.13 32.26 -21.72
CA GLN A 9 13.92 33.10 -21.80
C GLN A 9 12.64 32.32 -22.11
N GLY A 10 12.75 31.05 -22.53
CA GLY A 10 11.61 30.19 -22.85
C GLY A 10 11.11 29.38 -21.64
N THR A 11 9.86 28.93 -21.68
CA THR A 11 9.25 28.07 -20.63
C THR A 11 9.73 26.60 -20.69
N GLY A 12 10.68 26.29 -21.57
CA GLY A 12 11.19 24.94 -21.77
C GLY A 12 12.22 24.51 -20.73
N THR A 13 12.70 23.28 -20.87
CA THR A 13 13.75 22.72 -20.03
C THR A 13 15.06 22.64 -20.81
N LEU A 14 16.13 23.22 -20.26
CA LEU A 14 17.50 23.10 -20.77
C LEU A 14 18.31 22.17 -19.88
N TYR A 15 19.11 21.27 -20.46
CA TYR A 15 19.90 20.28 -19.72
C TYR A 15 21.40 20.51 -19.88
N PHE A 16 22.09 20.72 -18.76
CA PHE A 16 23.53 20.75 -18.62
C PHE A 16 24.01 19.51 -17.87
N THR A 17 24.12 18.39 -18.59
CA THR A 17 24.42 17.08 -18.00
C THR A 17 25.91 16.88 -17.72
N GLY A 18 26.80 17.46 -18.53
CA GLY A 18 28.26 17.32 -18.40
C GLY A 18 28.91 18.29 -17.41
N SER A 19 30.25 18.36 -17.47
CA SER A 19 31.04 19.41 -16.80
C SER A 19 31.02 20.69 -17.63
N ASN A 20 30.39 21.74 -17.12
CA ASN A 20 30.24 23.00 -17.84
C ASN A 20 31.16 24.09 -17.26
N SER A 21 31.93 24.75 -18.13
CA SER A 21 32.97 25.70 -17.75
C SER A 21 32.94 27.00 -18.56
N TYR A 22 31.80 27.35 -19.15
CA TYR A 22 31.68 28.62 -19.87
C TYR A 22 31.74 29.81 -18.91
N SER A 23 32.28 30.92 -19.42
CA SER A 23 32.34 32.20 -18.74
C SER A 23 31.06 33.02 -19.03
N GLY A 24 30.67 33.89 -18.09
CA GLY A 24 29.42 34.67 -18.16
C GLY A 24 28.39 34.19 -17.14
N ASN A 25 27.42 35.04 -16.80
CA ASN A 25 26.39 34.69 -15.82
C ASN A 25 25.31 33.82 -16.47
N THR A 26 24.85 32.81 -15.74
CA THR A 26 23.70 31.99 -16.11
C THR A 26 22.46 32.63 -15.50
N ILE A 27 21.59 33.19 -16.34
CA ILE A 27 20.35 33.83 -15.89
C ILE A 27 19.17 32.98 -16.37
N ILE A 28 18.41 32.47 -15.41
CA ILE A 28 17.20 31.67 -15.66
C ILE A 28 16.02 32.63 -15.48
N GLU A 29 15.60 33.27 -16.57
CA GLU A 29 14.48 34.23 -16.53
C GLU A 29 13.14 33.52 -16.41
N ASN A 30 12.99 32.40 -17.12
CA ASN A 30 11.81 31.54 -17.12
C ASN A 30 12.23 30.08 -17.40
N GLY A 31 11.29 29.14 -17.27
CA GLY A 31 11.52 27.73 -17.54
C GLY A 31 12.46 27.07 -16.54
N THR A 32 13.06 25.95 -16.94
CA THR A 32 13.89 25.13 -16.04
C THR A 32 15.27 24.90 -16.63
N LEU A 33 16.32 25.23 -15.89
CA LEU A 33 17.67 24.74 -16.14
C LEU A 33 17.95 23.53 -15.26
N VAL A 34 18.36 22.42 -15.87
CA VAL A 34 18.77 21.20 -15.16
C VAL A 34 20.29 21.08 -15.19
N ILE A 35 20.94 21.04 -14.03
CA ILE A 35 22.38 20.77 -13.91
C ILE A 35 22.60 19.36 -13.38
N GLY A 36 23.30 18.55 -14.17
CA GLY A 36 23.46 17.11 -13.96
C GLY A 36 24.77 16.66 -13.34
N ASN A 37 25.81 17.50 -13.39
CA ASN A 37 27.16 17.18 -12.91
C ASN A 37 27.84 18.42 -12.29
N GLU A 38 28.39 19.34 -13.09
CA GLU A 38 29.05 20.53 -12.52
C GLU A 38 29.00 21.78 -13.40
N LEU A 39 29.01 22.94 -12.75
CA LEU A 39 29.14 24.28 -13.33
C LEU A 39 30.25 25.06 -12.62
N THR A 40 31.38 25.29 -13.30
CA THR A 40 32.64 25.68 -12.64
C THR A 40 33.00 27.17 -12.74
N GLN A 41 32.59 27.85 -13.81
CA GLN A 41 33.01 29.25 -14.06
C GLN A 41 31.87 30.27 -14.07
N SER A 42 30.62 29.82 -14.07
CA SER A 42 29.44 30.69 -14.18
C SER A 42 28.70 30.80 -12.85
N ALA A 43 28.38 32.03 -12.43
CA ALA A 43 27.40 32.28 -11.37
C ALA A 43 25.97 32.06 -11.90
N VAL A 44 25.05 31.65 -11.03
CA VAL A 44 23.67 31.39 -11.39
C VAL A 44 22.76 32.41 -10.74
N GLU A 45 21.88 33.02 -11.53
CA GLU A 45 20.80 33.88 -11.08
C GLU A 45 19.47 33.26 -11.53
N ILE A 46 18.60 32.96 -10.57
CA ILE A 46 17.28 32.39 -10.79
C ILE A 46 16.27 33.53 -10.63
N GLN A 47 15.62 33.96 -11.71
CA GLN A 47 14.56 34.97 -11.60
C GLN A 47 13.27 34.36 -11.06
N SER A 48 12.29 35.20 -10.72
CA SER A 48 11.04 34.77 -10.06
C SER A 48 10.24 33.67 -10.77
N GLN A 49 10.33 33.58 -12.10
CA GLN A 49 9.68 32.53 -12.91
C GLN A 49 10.65 31.41 -13.32
N GLY A 50 11.93 31.54 -12.98
CA GLY A 50 12.97 30.57 -13.30
C GLY A 50 13.04 29.45 -12.27
N THR A 51 13.46 28.28 -12.74
CA THR A 51 13.79 27.13 -11.89
C THR A 51 15.17 26.60 -12.20
N LEU A 52 16.01 26.47 -11.18
CA LEU A 52 17.22 25.66 -11.24
C LEU A 52 16.94 24.31 -10.60
N LEU A 53 17.02 23.23 -11.37
CA LEU A 53 16.91 21.86 -10.87
C LEU A 53 18.29 21.20 -10.89
N THR A 54 18.73 20.66 -9.76
CA THR A 54 19.97 19.90 -9.67
C THR A 54 19.66 18.45 -9.32
N LYS A 55 20.09 17.53 -10.17
CA LYS A 55 19.90 16.08 -9.99
C LYS A 55 21.08 15.37 -10.64
N ASN A 56 21.65 14.36 -10.00
CA ASN A 56 22.85 13.68 -10.50
C ASN A 56 22.46 12.79 -11.70
N LEU A 57 22.63 13.31 -12.92
CA LEU A 57 22.21 12.64 -14.15
C LEU A 57 23.32 11.76 -14.75
N VAL A 58 24.58 12.03 -14.40
CA VAL A 58 25.75 11.30 -14.94
C VAL A 58 26.29 10.28 -13.95
N ASN A 59 26.50 10.69 -12.69
CA ASN A 59 26.95 9.80 -11.62
C ASN A 59 25.96 9.90 -10.45
N THR A 60 25.13 8.88 -10.26
CA THR A 60 24.11 8.82 -9.21
C THR A 60 24.67 8.78 -7.79
N GLU A 61 25.99 8.65 -7.63
CA GLU A 61 26.67 8.58 -6.35
C GLU A 61 27.35 9.90 -5.93
N LYS A 62 27.51 10.86 -6.84
CA LYS A 62 28.25 12.11 -6.59
C LYS A 62 27.34 13.32 -6.68
N GLU A 63 27.42 14.24 -5.71
CA GLU A 63 26.68 15.51 -5.69
C GLU A 63 26.91 16.36 -6.93
N VAL A 64 25.89 17.13 -7.32
CA VAL A 64 26.02 18.19 -8.33
C VAL A 64 26.85 19.32 -7.72
N LYS A 65 27.69 19.98 -8.51
CA LYS A 65 28.57 21.05 -8.02
C LYS A 65 28.39 22.36 -8.78
N ILE A 66 28.19 23.47 -8.07
CA ILE A 66 28.26 24.83 -8.61
C ILE A 66 29.37 25.58 -7.86
N VAL A 67 30.41 25.99 -8.59
CA VAL A 67 31.62 26.59 -7.98
C VAL A 67 31.40 28.06 -7.62
N LYS A 68 30.56 28.76 -8.37
CA LYS A 68 30.28 30.19 -8.15
C LYS A 68 29.02 30.39 -7.32
N ASN A 69 28.63 31.64 -7.13
CA ASN A 69 27.45 32.01 -6.35
C ASN A 69 26.17 31.58 -7.05
N VAL A 70 25.14 31.31 -6.24
CA VAL A 70 23.76 31.10 -6.68
C VAL A 70 22.87 32.15 -5.99
N ASP A 71 22.24 33.01 -6.79
CA ASP A 71 21.24 33.99 -6.34
C ASP A 71 19.84 33.53 -6.76
N ASN A 72 18.98 33.22 -5.79
CA ASN A 72 17.67 32.59 -6.00
C ASN A 72 16.52 33.55 -5.69
N LYS A 73 15.88 34.08 -6.75
CA LYS A 73 14.65 34.87 -6.68
C LYS A 73 13.41 34.07 -7.09
N GLY A 74 13.60 32.84 -7.57
CA GLY A 74 12.56 31.93 -8.05
C GLY A 74 12.59 30.61 -7.29
N SER A 75 12.96 29.53 -7.99
CA SER A 75 13.01 28.18 -7.41
C SER A 75 14.38 27.51 -7.59
N LEU A 76 14.97 27.08 -6.49
CA LEU A 76 16.05 26.09 -6.48
C LEU A 76 15.47 24.74 -6.07
N GLU A 77 15.63 23.70 -6.90
CA GLU A 77 15.15 22.34 -6.63
C GLU A 77 16.33 21.36 -6.56
N VAL A 78 16.56 20.76 -5.39
CA VAL A 78 17.71 19.91 -5.08
C VAL A 78 17.28 18.45 -4.89
N TYR A 79 17.72 17.58 -5.81
CA TYR A 79 17.40 16.15 -5.85
C TYR A 79 18.63 15.25 -5.96
N GLY A 80 18.41 13.94 -5.81
CA GLY A 80 19.44 12.91 -5.86
C GLY A 80 20.36 12.94 -4.64
N LYS A 81 21.67 12.91 -4.83
CA LYS A 81 22.68 13.05 -3.77
C LYS A 81 22.80 14.48 -3.25
N GLY A 82 22.19 15.45 -3.93
CA GLY A 82 22.19 16.84 -3.52
C GLY A 82 23.15 17.73 -4.32
N LEU A 83 23.41 18.91 -3.76
CA LEU A 83 24.10 20.02 -4.41
C LEU A 83 25.17 20.60 -3.48
N ILE A 84 26.37 20.81 -4.02
CA ILE A 84 27.45 21.57 -3.40
C ILE A 84 27.58 22.92 -4.11
N ILE A 85 27.42 24.01 -3.35
CA ILE A 85 27.72 25.37 -3.80
C ILE A 85 29.03 25.81 -3.13
N GLU A 86 30.10 26.01 -3.90
CA GLU A 86 31.37 26.50 -3.32
C GLU A 86 31.33 28.01 -3.04
N GLY A 87 30.51 28.74 -3.79
CA GLY A 87 30.23 30.16 -3.53
C GLY A 87 29.16 30.40 -2.47
N ASN A 88 28.56 31.59 -2.51
CA ASN A 88 27.45 31.96 -1.66
C ASN A 88 26.11 31.46 -2.22
N TYR A 89 25.16 31.19 -1.32
CA TYR A 89 23.76 30.98 -1.64
C TYR A 89 22.92 32.11 -1.04
N THR A 90 22.38 32.97 -1.89
CA THR A 90 21.49 34.06 -1.49
C THR A 90 20.11 33.83 -2.07
N THR A 91 19.07 34.13 -1.30
CA THR A 91 17.69 34.12 -1.80
C THR A 91 17.07 35.50 -1.71
N SER A 92 15.92 35.69 -2.33
CA SER A 92 15.06 36.87 -2.16
C SER A 92 13.71 36.50 -1.55
N ASN A 93 12.95 37.51 -1.16
CA ASN A 93 11.60 37.33 -0.62
C ASN A 93 10.72 36.49 -1.57
N ASN A 94 9.95 35.55 -1.02
CA ASN A 94 9.12 34.58 -1.74
C ASN A 94 9.85 33.56 -2.63
N ALA A 95 11.18 33.59 -2.70
CA ALA A 95 11.91 32.50 -3.35
C ALA A 95 11.71 31.19 -2.59
N ARG A 96 11.84 30.07 -3.29
CA ARG A 96 11.70 28.73 -2.69
C ARG A 96 12.94 27.88 -2.88
N THR A 97 13.28 27.12 -1.84
CA THR A 97 14.25 26.02 -1.92
C THR A 97 13.50 24.71 -1.76
N VAL A 98 13.29 23.99 -2.85
CA VAL A 98 12.71 22.64 -2.85
C VAL A 98 13.84 21.64 -2.64
N ILE A 99 13.67 20.70 -1.71
CA ILE A 99 14.70 19.69 -1.44
C ILE A 99 14.09 18.34 -1.13
N ASP A 100 14.65 17.29 -1.72
CA ASP A 100 14.33 15.91 -1.34
C ASP A 100 14.90 15.60 0.05
N ILE A 101 14.05 15.66 1.06
CA ILE A 101 14.47 15.49 2.46
C ILE A 101 14.89 14.04 2.78
N ASP A 102 14.53 13.07 1.93
CA ASP A 102 14.86 11.66 2.13
C ASP A 102 16.28 11.32 1.63
N LYS A 103 16.85 12.10 0.71
CA LYS A 103 18.10 11.73 0.02
C LYS A 103 19.11 12.84 -0.15
N SER A 104 18.63 14.07 -0.34
CA SER A 104 19.48 15.17 -0.78
C SER A 104 19.95 16.02 0.39
N LYS A 105 21.09 16.66 0.17
CA LYS A 105 21.62 17.72 1.04
C LYS A 105 22.13 18.86 0.17
N LEU A 106 21.83 20.09 0.57
CA LEU A 106 22.44 21.29 0.01
C LEU A 106 23.60 21.73 0.91
N THR A 107 24.84 21.59 0.43
CA THR A 107 26.03 22.05 1.14
C THR A 107 26.54 23.34 0.52
N VAL A 108 26.68 24.39 1.32
CA VAL A 108 27.20 25.71 0.89
C VAL A 108 28.50 26.00 1.62
N LYS A 109 29.58 26.24 0.87
CA LYS A 109 30.90 26.58 1.44
C LYS A 109 31.06 28.08 1.69
N GLY A 110 30.34 28.91 0.94
CA GLY A 110 30.24 30.34 1.21
C GLY A 110 29.19 30.68 2.27
N ASN A 111 28.67 31.90 2.20
CA ASN A 111 27.60 32.38 3.08
C ASN A 111 26.22 31.95 2.57
N VAL A 112 25.32 31.63 3.50
CA VAL A 112 23.90 31.40 3.24
C VAL A 112 23.08 32.55 3.80
N ASN A 113 22.28 33.20 2.96
CA ASN A 113 21.35 34.25 3.37
C ASN A 113 19.97 34.00 2.75
N LEU A 114 18.99 33.67 3.59
CA LEU A 114 17.68 33.20 3.17
C LEU A 114 16.59 34.28 3.06
N GLN A 115 16.89 35.57 3.28
CA GLN A 115 16.03 36.75 3.02
C GLN A 115 14.49 36.53 2.96
N SER A 116 13.88 35.90 3.97
CA SER A 116 12.42 35.60 3.99
C SER A 116 11.91 34.71 2.83
N SER A 117 12.78 33.87 2.27
CA SER A 117 12.43 32.72 1.45
C SER A 117 11.91 31.56 2.31
N TYR A 118 11.30 30.56 1.69
CA TYR A 118 10.78 29.39 2.38
C TYR A 118 11.33 28.07 1.81
N ILE A 119 11.31 27.03 2.64
CA ILE A 119 11.72 25.69 2.27
C ILE A 119 10.50 24.86 1.86
N VAL A 120 10.62 24.10 0.77
CA VAL A 120 9.64 23.09 0.39
C VAL A 120 10.28 21.72 0.54
N ALA A 121 9.86 20.99 1.57
CA ALA A 121 10.25 19.61 1.75
C ALA A 121 9.52 18.74 0.73
N ASP A 122 10.27 18.05 -0.11
CA ASP A 122 9.74 17.08 -1.07
C ASP A 122 10.32 15.69 -0.78
N VAL A 123 9.67 14.65 -1.28
CA VAL A 123 10.18 13.28 -1.28
C VAL A 123 9.74 12.64 -2.59
N GLU A 124 10.66 12.61 -3.57
CA GLU A 124 10.32 12.12 -4.92
C GLU A 124 10.03 10.62 -4.89
N ASN A 125 10.88 9.86 -4.18
CA ASN A 125 10.70 8.45 -3.89
C ASN A 125 11.37 8.16 -2.55
N ILE A 126 10.76 7.34 -1.72
CA ILE A 126 11.38 6.81 -0.50
C ILE A 126 12.38 5.72 -0.90
N ASN A 127 13.65 5.86 -0.51
CA ASN A 127 14.69 4.85 -0.79
C ASN A 127 14.89 3.84 0.33
N GLU A 128 14.55 4.23 1.56
CA GLU A 128 14.66 3.41 2.74
C GLU A 128 13.35 3.44 3.50
N VAL A 129 12.91 2.31 4.05
CA VAL A 129 11.62 2.24 4.73
C VAL A 129 11.70 3.11 5.98
N VAL A 130 11.12 4.31 5.91
CA VAL A 130 11.13 5.27 7.01
C VAL A 130 10.41 4.66 8.23
N PRO A 131 11.00 4.72 9.42
CA PRO A 131 10.35 4.24 10.64
C PRO A 131 9.22 5.17 11.07
N ARG A 132 8.34 4.67 11.94
CA ARG A 132 7.28 5.49 12.56
C ARG A 132 7.80 6.40 13.66
N GLU A 133 9.02 6.17 14.14
CA GLU A 133 9.72 7.07 15.04
C GLU A 133 10.36 8.24 14.26
N PRO A 134 10.22 9.49 14.74
CA PRO A 134 10.81 10.66 14.09
C PRO A 134 12.31 10.50 13.84
N GLN A 135 12.70 10.73 12.58
CA GLN A 135 14.08 10.80 12.13
C GLN A 135 14.46 12.23 11.78
N THR A 136 15.73 12.54 11.98
CA THR A 136 16.28 13.88 11.84
C THR A 136 17.34 13.86 10.76
N LYS A 137 17.26 14.77 9.79
CA LYS A 137 18.22 14.84 8.68
C LYS A 137 18.64 16.27 8.38
N THR A 138 19.94 16.51 8.26
CA THR A 138 20.48 17.78 7.76
C THR A 138 20.16 17.90 6.28
N ILE A 139 19.37 18.91 5.92
CA ILE A 139 18.94 19.18 4.54
C ILE A 139 19.73 20.34 3.92
N ILE A 140 20.13 21.32 4.73
CA ILE A 140 21.02 22.40 4.31
C ILE A 140 22.17 22.49 5.31
N GLU A 141 23.39 22.55 4.82
CA GLU A 141 24.61 22.66 5.61
C GLU A 141 25.43 23.84 5.09
N SER A 142 25.89 24.69 5.99
CA SER A 142 26.68 25.88 5.69
C SER A 142 27.95 25.92 6.51
N GLN A 143 29.07 26.35 5.91
CA GLN A 143 30.31 26.55 6.65
C GLN A 143 30.22 27.71 7.66
N ASN A 144 29.48 28.77 7.28
CA ASN A 144 29.23 29.96 8.10
C ASN A 144 27.79 29.97 8.63
N PRO A 145 27.49 30.70 9.73
CA PRO A 145 26.13 30.83 10.22
C PRO A 145 25.14 31.30 9.14
N ILE A 146 24.05 30.56 8.98
CA ILE A 146 22.93 30.83 8.09
C ILE A 146 22.20 32.08 8.59
N GLN A 147 22.01 33.03 7.67
CA GLN A 147 21.41 34.34 7.97
C GLN A 147 19.97 34.41 7.46
N ASN A 148 19.13 35.15 8.18
CA ASN A 148 17.76 35.51 7.78
C ASN A 148 16.84 34.32 7.44
N TYR A 149 17.04 33.17 8.10
CA TYR A 149 16.04 32.10 8.12
C TYR A 149 14.89 32.49 9.04
N ASN A 150 13.67 32.51 8.50
CA ASN A 150 12.46 32.91 9.23
C ASN A 150 11.64 31.72 9.74
N GLY A 151 12.05 30.48 9.47
CA GLY A 151 11.30 29.29 9.88
C GLY A 151 10.16 28.91 8.94
N ASP A 152 10.01 29.56 7.78
CA ASP A 152 8.93 29.24 6.84
C ASP A 152 9.23 27.97 6.05
N TYR A 153 8.37 26.98 6.19
CA TYR A 153 8.44 25.74 5.41
C TYR A 153 7.06 25.16 5.13
N LYS A 154 7.01 24.30 4.11
CA LYS A 154 5.86 23.44 3.81
C LYS A 154 6.31 22.11 3.23
N ILE A 155 5.44 21.12 3.28
CA ILE A 155 5.60 19.88 2.53
C ILE A 155 5.03 20.06 1.11
N SER A 156 5.68 19.44 0.13
CA SER A 156 5.28 19.41 -1.27
C SER A 156 4.01 18.57 -1.46
N ASP A 157 3.10 19.00 -2.33
CA ASP A 157 1.93 18.20 -2.75
C ASP A 157 2.34 16.93 -3.53
N ARG A 158 3.61 16.86 -3.98
CA ARG A 158 4.20 15.68 -4.63
C ARG A 158 4.71 14.64 -3.64
N ALA A 159 4.91 15.01 -2.38
CA ALA A 159 5.43 14.09 -1.38
C ALA A 159 4.42 12.95 -1.15
N THR A 160 4.92 11.73 -1.01
CA THR A 160 4.05 10.59 -0.68
C THR A 160 3.33 10.83 0.66
N PRO A 161 2.03 10.52 0.78
CA PRO A 161 1.28 10.67 2.03
C PRO A 161 1.83 9.83 3.20
N TYR A 162 2.74 8.90 2.91
CA TYR A 162 3.50 8.20 3.93
C TYR A 162 4.50 9.08 4.68
N ILE A 163 4.84 10.27 4.20
CA ILE A 163 5.77 11.17 4.90
C ILE A 163 4.99 12.18 5.73
N ASP A 164 5.33 12.23 7.01
CA ASP A 164 4.81 13.16 8.00
C ASP A 164 5.95 14.08 8.44
N LEU A 165 6.01 15.27 7.84
CA LEU A 165 6.97 16.30 8.22
C LEU A 165 6.56 16.92 9.56
N LYS A 166 7.44 16.82 10.56
CA LYS A 166 7.19 17.36 11.91
C LYS A 166 7.67 18.77 12.08
N GLU A 167 8.89 19.04 11.62
CA GLU A 167 9.48 20.37 11.72
C GLU A 167 10.64 20.52 10.75
N ILE A 168 10.94 21.76 10.37
CA ILE A 168 12.21 22.16 9.81
C ILE A 168 12.76 23.30 10.65
N LYS A 169 13.93 23.10 11.24
CA LYS A 169 14.54 24.08 12.15
C LYS A 169 16.01 24.26 11.89
N LEU A 170 16.49 25.43 12.32
CA LEU A 170 17.90 25.74 12.38
C LEU A 170 18.53 25.01 13.58
N ASN A 171 19.72 24.45 13.40
CA ASN A 171 20.46 23.83 14.49
C ASN A 171 21.02 24.88 15.46
N ASN A 172 21.52 24.44 16.62
CA ASN A 172 22.00 25.35 17.67
C ASN A 172 23.22 26.20 17.25
N GLU A 173 24.01 25.73 16.29
CA GLU A 173 25.19 26.46 15.77
C GLU A 173 24.83 27.45 14.64
N ASN A 174 23.55 27.50 14.25
CA ASN A 174 23.05 28.23 13.09
C ASN A 174 23.70 27.83 11.76
N LYS A 175 24.32 26.66 11.66
CA LYS A 175 25.05 26.21 10.45
C LYS A 175 24.30 25.15 9.65
N GLU A 176 23.27 24.56 10.22
CA GLU A 176 22.51 23.50 9.57
C GLU A 176 21.02 23.78 9.67
N ILE A 177 20.29 23.49 8.60
CA ILE A 177 18.84 23.35 8.63
C ILE A 177 18.53 21.87 8.58
N ILE A 178 17.71 21.46 9.54
CA ILE A 178 17.43 20.08 9.86
C ILE A 178 15.92 19.85 9.67
N ALA A 179 15.57 18.81 8.91
CA ALA A 179 14.21 18.34 8.78
C ALA A 179 13.99 17.13 9.72
N THR A 180 12.92 17.18 10.50
CA THR A 180 12.45 16.04 11.30
C THR A 180 11.18 15.50 10.66
N TYR A 181 11.17 14.22 10.29
CA TYR A 181 10.02 13.57 9.66
C TYR A 181 9.90 12.11 10.09
N LYS A 182 8.71 11.54 9.89
CA LYS A 182 8.44 10.13 10.18
C LYS A 182 7.52 9.54 9.13
N ARG A 183 7.31 8.22 9.20
CA ARG A 183 6.28 7.56 8.42
C ARG A 183 4.88 7.76 9.05
N ASN A 184 3.90 8.16 8.26
CA ASN A 184 2.47 8.04 8.60
C ASN A 184 2.04 6.57 8.64
N ASP A 185 1.01 6.27 9.43
CA ASP A 185 0.38 4.94 9.41
C ASP A 185 -0.30 4.69 8.06
N THR A 186 -0.38 3.42 7.65
CA THR A 186 -1.05 3.06 6.38
C THR A 186 -2.53 3.49 6.39
N GLU A 187 -3.17 3.50 7.55
CA GLU A 187 -4.54 4.02 7.72
C GLU A 187 -4.68 5.49 7.28
N PHE A 188 -3.69 6.35 7.57
CA PHE A 188 -3.69 7.74 7.12
C PHE A 188 -3.67 7.82 5.58
N VAL A 189 -2.88 6.97 4.93
CA VAL A 189 -2.77 6.92 3.47
C VAL A 189 -4.05 6.40 2.83
N LEU A 190 -4.75 5.45 3.48
CA LEU A 190 -6.08 5.00 3.02
C LEU A 190 -7.11 6.13 3.02
N ASN A 191 -7.09 7.00 4.04
CA ASN A 191 -8.00 8.15 4.09
C ASN A 191 -7.77 9.11 2.91
N ALA A 192 -6.52 9.28 2.46
CA ALA A 192 -6.21 10.06 1.25
C ALA A 192 -6.76 9.43 -0.04
N ALA A 193 -7.08 8.13 -0.03
CA ALA A 193 -7.77 7.42 -1.10
C ALA A 193 -9.30 7.39 -0.94
N ASN A 194 -9.86 8.07 0.07
CA ASN A 194 -11.26 7.96 0.50
C ASN A 194 -11.67 6.53 0.87
N GLU A 195 -10.75 5.74 1.42
CA GLU A 195 -11.00 4.38 1.87
C GLU A 195 -10.96 4.32 3.40
N SER A 196 -12.09 4.00 4.01
CA SER A 196 -12.26 4.00 5.47
C SER A 196 -12.98 2.75 6.00
N SER A 197 -13.08 1.69 5.20
CA SER A 197 -13.72 0.46 5.66
C SER A 197 -12.89 -0.19 6.79
N LEU A 198 -13.56 -0.60 7.86
CA LEU A 198 -12.89 -1.17 9.05
C LEU A 198 -11.96 -2.33 8.69
N LYS A 199 -12.37 -3.19 7.74
CA LYS A 199 -11.57 -4.31 7.23
C LYS A 199 -10.21 -3.87 6.66
N ASN A 200 -10.19 -2.78 5.89
CA ASN A 200 -8.98 -2.25 5.27
C ASN A 200 -8.14 -1.51 6.31
N VAL A 201 -8.78 -0.82 7.26
CA VAL A 201 -8.09 -0.23 8.41
C VAL A 201 -7.36 -1.28 9.26
N TYR A 202 -8.01 -2.40 9.62
CA TYR A 202 -7.34 -3.47 10.37
C TYR A 202 -6.22 -4.16 9.59
N THR A 203 -6.41 -4.33 8.28
CA THR A 203 -5.38 -4.88 7.39
C THR A 203 -4.19 -3.94 7.27
N ALA A 204 -4.44 -2.63 7.14
CA ALA A 204 -3.43 -1.58 7.13
C ALA A 204 -2.61 -1.58 8.43
N ARG A 205 -3.26 -1.62 9.60
CA ARG A 205 -2.57 -1.70 10.89
C ARG A 205 -1.71 -2.95 11.03
N SER A 206 -2.19 -4.08 10.50
CA SER A 206 -1.40 -5.33 10.48
C SER A 206 -0.20 -5.23 9.54
N LEU A 207 -0.38 -4.54 8.41
CA LEU A 207 0.69 -4.28 7.45
C LEU A 207 1.74 -3.31 8.02
N ASP A 208 1.34 -2.33 8.83
CA ASP A 208 2.29 -1.42 9.49
C ASP A 208 3.29 -2.18 10.37
N LEU A 209 2.89 -3.29 11.01
CA LEU A 209 3.83 -4.16 11.75
C LEU A 209 4.89 -4.79 10.83
N ILE A 210 4.52 -5.07 9.58
CA ILE A 210 5.44 -5.61 8.56
C ILE A 210 6.36 -4.50 8.06
N LEU A 211 5.82 -3.30 7.82
CA LEU A 211 6.60 -2.13 7.41
C LEU A 211 7.58 -1.68 8.51
N ASP A 212 7.21 -1.79 9.78
CA ASP A 212 8.09 -1.53 10.91
C ASP A 212 9.25 -2.52 10.94
N ARG A 213 8.98 -3.82 10.77
CA ARG A 213 10.04 -4.80 10.59
C ARG A 213 10.91 -4.46 9.40
N ALA A 214 10.32 -4.04 8.27
CA ALA A 214 11.06 -3.69 7.08
C ALA A 214 11.95 -2.43 7.23
N SER A 215 11.66 -1.57 8.21
CA SER A 215 12.46 -0.40 8.58
C SER A 215 13.68 -0.74 9.44
N ASP A 216 13.74 -1.93 10.04
CA ASP A 216 14.90 -2.35 10.82
C ASP A 216 16.07 -2.71 9.89
N SER A 217 17.09 -1.84 9.85
CA SER A 217 18.25 -1.98 8.98
C SER A 217 19.17 -3.15 9.35
N GLY A 218 19.06 -3.72 10.57
CA GLY A 218 19.99 -4.72 11.08
C GLY A 218 19.65 -6.18 10.75
N ASN A 219 18.39 -6.48 10.44
CA ASN A 219 17.90 -7.88 10.39
C ASN A 219 16.84 -8.15 9.32
N THR A 220 16.66 -7.24 8.37
CA THR A 220 15.56 -7.33 7.40
C THR A 220 15.98 -8.04 6.11
N ASN A 221 15.13 -8.98 5.68
CA ASN A 221 15.24 -9.63 4.37
C ASN A 221 15.15 -8.58 3.24
N GLY A 222 16.14 -8.53 2.35
CA GLY A 222 16.18 -7.57 1.23
C GLY A 222 14.93 -7.60 0.33
N ASN A 223 14.30 -8.77 0.16
CA ASN A 223 13.04 -8.90 -0.59
C ASN A 223 11.87 -8.23 0.13
N LEU A 224 11.81 -8.35 1.47
CA LEU A 224 10.79 -7.70 2.28
C LEU A 224 10.94 -6.19 2.21
N ARG A 225 12.17 -5.68 2.32
CA ARG A 225 12.46 -4.24 2.20
C ARG A 225 12.07 -3.72 0.83
N SER A 226 12.41 -4.43 -0.24
CA SER A 226 12.05 -4.04 -1.61
C SER A 226 10.53 -4.00 -1.82
N ALA A 227 9.79 -4.97 -1.29
CA ALA A 227 8.33 -4.98 -1.34
C ALA A 227 7.70 -3.84 -0.53
N ALA A 228 8.23 -3.56 0.66
CA ALA A 228 7.79 -2.45 1.50
C ALA A 228 8.02 -1.09 0.80
N LEU A 229 9.19 -0.89 0.18
CA LEU A 229 9.49 0.31 -0.60
C LEU A 229 8.56 0.48 -1.79
N SER A 230 8.27 -0.60 -2.53
CA SER A 230 7.31 -0.54 -3.63
C SER A 230 5.91 -0.18 -3.16
N PHE A 231 5.51 -0.64 -1.96
CA PHE A 231 4.21 -0.35 -1.38
C PHE A 231 4.11 1.11 -0.90
N ILE A 232 5.12 1.59 -0.19
CA ILE A 232 5.18 2.95 0.37
C ILE A 232 5.29 4.04 -0.72
N ASN A 233 5.91 3.73 -1.85
CA ASN A 233 5.98 4.64 -3.01
C ASN A 233 4.75 4.56 -3.92
N ALA A 234 3.78 3.69 -3.63
CA ALA A 234 2.58 3.57 -4.44
C ALA A 234 1.60 4.74 -4.18
N LYS A 235 0.82 5.11 -5.21
CA LYS A 235 -0.26 6.09 -5.07
C LYS A 235 -1.33 5.59 -4.08
N PRO A 236 -2.03 6.48 -3.35
CA PRO A 236 -3.03 6.09 -2.35
C PRO A 236 -4.08 5.08 -2.85
N GLN A 237 -4.56 5.22 -4.09
CA GLN A 237 -5.56 4.31 -4.67
C GLN A 237 -5.00 2.90 -4.91
N ALA A 238 -3.71 2.80 -5.26
CA ALA A 238 -3.02 1.52 -5.41
C ALA A 238 -2.77 0.86 -4.05
N VAL A 239 -2.43 1.66 -3.02
CA VAL A 239 -2.34 1.21 -1.62
C VAL A 239 -3.68 0.64 -1.16
N ALA A 240 -4.79 1.36 -1.36
CA ALA A 240 -6.13 0.90 -1.00
C ALA A 240 -6.49 -0.44 -1.67
N SER A 241 -6.22 -0.57 -2.97
CA SER A 241 -6.44 -1.83 -3.70
C SER A 241 -5.56 -2.98 -3.20
N ALA A 242 -4.31 -2.69 -2.85
CA ALA A 242 -3.41 -3.69 -2.29
C ALA A 242 -3.85 -4.14 -0.89
N VAL A 243 -4.30 -3.21 -0.04
CA VAL A 243 -4.85 -3.51 1.29
C VAL A 243 -6.14 -4.33 1.20
N ASP A 244 -7.08 -3.95 0.32
CA ASP A 244 -8.32 -4.72 0.09
C ASP A 244 -8.02 -6.15 -0.39
N SER A 245 -7.04 -6.31 -1.28
CA SER A 245 -6.56 -7.64 -1.69
C SER A 245 -5.95 -8.45 -0.54
N LEU A 246 -5.44 -7.81 0.52
CA LEU A 246 -4.81 -8.48 1.66
C LEU A 246 -5.79 -8.78 2.81
N SER A 247 -7.00 -8.22 2.79
CA SER A 247 -7.97 -8.29 3.91
C SER A 247 -8.41 -9.70 4.30
N GLY A 248 -8.26 -10.68 3.41
CA GLY A 248 -8.59 -12.08 3.70
C GLY A 248 -10.09 -12.36 3.85
N GLU A 249 -10.96 -11.45 3.41
CA GLU A 249 -12.42 -11.55 3.59
C GLU A 249 -13.06 -12.85 3.11
N ILE A 250 -12.46 -13.55 2.16
CA ILE A 250 -13.01 -14.79 1.64
C ILE A 250 -12.89 -15.96 2.63
N TYR A 251 -11.95 -15.93 3.58
CA TYR A 251 -11.67 -17.06 4.47
C TYR A 251 -12.83 -17.37 5.42
N PRO A 252 -13.37 -16.43 6.20
CA PRO A 252 -14.45 -16.79 7.10
C PRO A 252 -15.77 -17.02 6.33
N ALA A 253 -15.88 -16.56 5.08
CA ALA A 253 -17.01 -16.89 4.20
C ALA A 253 -17.01 -18.37 3.82
N VAL A 254 -15.82 -18.90 3.52
CA VAL A 254 -15.61 -20.34 3.26
C VAL A 254 -16.02 -21.15 4.50
N HIS A 255 -15.64 -20.73 5.70
CA HIS A 255 -16.08 -21.40 6.93
C HIS A 255 -17.60 -21.39 7.11
N GLN A 256 -18.26 -20.26 6.86
CA GLN A 256 -19.72 -20.17 6.96
C GLN A 256 -20.43 -21.08 5.95
N VAL A 257 -19.94 -21.15 4.71
CA VAL A 257 -20.51 -22.02 3.68
C VAL A 257 -20.28 -23.51 3.98
N ALA A 258 -19.10 -23.86 4.49
CA ALA A 258 -18.80 -25.21 4.97
C ALA A 258 -19.72 -25.64 6.12
N LEU A 259 -20.04 -24.75 7.06
CA LEU A 259 -21.02 -25.05 8.11
C LEU A 259 -22.43 -25.25 7.55
N ASN A 260 -22.80 -24.48 6.52
CA ASN A 260 -24.11 -24.61 5.88
C ASN A 260 -24.28 -25.91 5.08
N SER A 261 -23.22 -26.44 4.47
CA SER A 261 -23.29 -27.76 3.82
C SER A 261 -23.48 -28.89 4.84
N ILE A 262 -22.80 -28.83 5.99
CA ILE A 262 -23.00 -29.78 7.09
C ILE A 262 -24.44 -29.71 7.61
N LYS A 263 -25.01 -28.51 7.79
CA LYS A 263 -26.43 -28.36 8.14
C LYS A 263 -27.36 -28.95 7.08
N THR A 264 -26.99 -28.87 5.81
CA THR A 264 -27.77 -29.44 4.71
C THR A 264 -27.77 -30.97 4.77
N LEU A 265 -26.63 -31.61 5.04
CA LEU A 265 -26.55 -33.05 5.30
C LEU A 265 -27.51 -33.46 6.42
N ASN A 266 -27.46 -32.76 7.55
CA ASN A 266 -28.31 -33.07 8.70
C ASN A 266 -29.80 -32.95 8.36
N ARG A 267 -30.19 -31.91 7.60
CA ARG A 267 -31.57 -31.72 7.13
C ARG A 267 -31.99 -32.81 6.16
N GLN A 268 -31.12 -33.27 5.26
CA GLN A 268 -31.41 -34.33 4.30
C GLN A 268 -31.66 -35.67 5.00
N ILE A 269 -30.82 -36.03 5.98
CA ILE A 269 -31.02 -37.22 6.81
C ILE A 269 -32.30 -37.09 7.65
N ALA A 270 -32.49 -35.97 8.35
CA ALA A 270 -33.70 -35.75 9.15
C ALA A 270 -34.98 -35.81 8.30
N LYS A 271 -34.95 -35.24 7.09
CA LYS A 271 -36.07 -35.32 6.14
C LYS A 271 -36.35 -36.75 5.71
N GLN A 272 -35.32 -37.55 5.42
CA GLN A 272 -35.51 -38.97 5.10
C GLN A 272 -36.19 -39.70 6.26
N GLN A 273 -35.66 -39.51 7.46
CA GLN A 273 -36.14 -40.19 8.65
C GLN A 273 -37.56 -39.78 9.04
N PHE A 274 -37.96 -38.55 8.74
CA PHE A 274 -39.32 -38.09 8.87
C PHE A 274 -40.26 -38.74 7.85
N LEU A 275 -39.85 -38.86 6.58
CA LEU A 275 -40.64 -39.54 5.54
C LEU A 275 -40.84 -41.03 5.85
N ASN A 276 -39.81 -41.67 6.39
CA ASN A 276 -39.84 -43.09 6.74
C ASN A 276 -40.75 -43.40 7.96
N ILE A 277 -41.28 -42.41 8.69
CA ILE A 277 -42.18 -42.66 9.84
C ILE A 277 -43.45 -43.43 9.44
N GLN A 278 -43.94 -43.22 8.21
CA GLN A 278 -45.13 -43.88 7.70
C GLN A 278 -44.83 -45.07 6.78
N ASP A 279 -43.55 -45.39 6.56
CA ASP A 279 -43.17 -46.54 5.73
C ASP A 279 -43.26 -47.84 6.54
N ILE A 280 -43.76 -48.90 5.91
CA ILE A 280 -43.94 -50.23 6.51
C ILE A 280 -42.65 -51.06 6.36
N LYS A 281 -41.73 -50.65 5.47
CA LYS A 281 -40.52 -51.41 5.19
C LYS A 281 -39.48 -51.25 6.30
N PRO A 282 -38.87 -52.34 6.79
CA PRO A 282 -37.85 -52.28 7.84
C PRO A 282 -36.45 -51.92 7.31
N TYR A 283 -36.28 -51.66 6.01
CA TYR A 283 -35.01 -51.26 5.41
C TYR A 283 -35.24 -50.25 4.30
N HIS A 284 -34.35 -49.27 4.20
CA HIS A 284 -34.39 -48.25 3.16
C HIS A 284 -33.01 -48.08 2.55
N ILE A 285 -32.98 -47.97 1.24
CA ILE A 285 -31.84 -47.44 0.49
C ILE A 285 -32.37 -46.22 -0.23
N TYR A 286 -31.74 -45.08 -0.03
CA TYR A 286 -32.22 -43.81 -0.56
C TYR A 286 -31.09 -43.00 -1.16
N THR A 287 -31.46 -42.16 -2.12
CA THR A 287 -30.59 -41.14 -2.67
C THR A 287 -31.31 -39.80 -2.65
N GLN A 288 -30.58 -38.74 -2.36
CA GLN A 288 -31.09 -37.38 -2.41
C GLN A 288 -30.12 -36.50 -3.19
N LEU A 289 -30.68 -35.74 -4.12
CA LEU A 289 -29.98 -34.68 -4.85
C LEU A 289 -30.49 -33.34 -4.32
N ALA A 290 -29.59 -32.40 -4.04
CA ALA A 290 -29.98 -31.04 -3.71
C ALA A 290 -29.08 -30.04 -4.40
N THR A 291 -29.67 -28.92 -4.81
CA THR A 291 -28.96 -27.74 -5.28
C THR A 291 -29.32 -26.57 -4.37
N GLN A 292 -28.35 -25.72 -4.06
CA GLN A 292 -28.48 -24.60 -3.15
C GLN A 292 -27.82 -23.37 -3.77
N ASN A 293 -28.53 -22.25 -3.73
CA ASN A 293 -27.98 -20.93 -4.04
C ASN A 293 -28.16 -20.02 -2.84
N LEU A 294 -27.06 -19.49 -2.30
CA LEU A 294 -27.06 -18.55 -1.19
C LEU A 294 -26.39 -17.25 -1.63
N LYS A 295 -26.95 -16.13 -1.17
CA LYS A 295 -26.29 -14.83 -1.21
C LYS A 295 -25.81 -14.52 0.21
N LEU A 296 -24.52 -14.27 0.36
CA LEU A 296 -23.91 -13.82 1.59
C LEU A 296 -23.71 -12.32 1.45
N TYR A 297 -24.38 -11.57 2.33
CA TYR A 297 -24.28 -10.12 2.34
C TYR A 297 -23.36 -9.67 3.47
N GLN A 298 -22.60 -8.63 3.20
CA GLN A 298 -21.89 -7.89 4.24
C GLN A 298 -22.91 -7.14 5.08
N ASN A 299 -22.85 -7.29 6.41
CA ASN A 299 -23.56 -6.41 7.33
C ASN A 299 -22.53 -5.68 8.20
N ASP A 300 -22.68 -4.37 8.34
CA ASP A 300 -22.02 -3.52 9.35
C ASP A 300 -20.48 -3.57 9.40
N ASN A 301 -19.81 -3.34 8.27
CA ASN A 301 -18.34 -3.12 8.17
C ASN A 301 -17.44 -4.25 8.71
N PHE A 302 -18.01 -5.34 9.21
CA PHE A 302 -17.33 -6.51 9.74
C PHE A 302 -17.92 -7.76 9.08
N GLY A 303 -17.30 -8.22 8.00
CA GLY A 303 -17.82 -9.38 7.29
C GLY A 303 -17.28 -9.56 5.88
N PHE A 304 -17.71 -10.66 5.29
CA PHE A 304 -17.39 -11.09 3.93
C PHE A 304 -17.81 -10.03 2.93
N ALA A 305 -17.10 -9.95 1.81
CA ALA A 305 -17.66 -9.30 0.65
C ALA A 305 -19.02 -9.93 0.28
N ASN A 306 -19.83 -9.18 -0.45
CA ASN A 306 -21.04 -9.71 -1.06
C ASN A 306 -20.68 -10.88 -1.99
N LEU A 307 -21.07 -12.10 -1.61
CA LEU A 307 -20.73 -13.34 -2.31
C LEU A 307 -21.99 -14.13 -2.69
N LYS A 308 -21.90 -14.84 -3.81
CA LYS A 308 -22.83 -15.89 -4.20
C LYS A 308 -22.17 -17.25 -3.97
N ASN A 309 -22.86 -18.13 -3.27
CA ASN A 309 -22.53 -19.55 -3.16
C ASN A 309 -23.53 -20.38 -3.95
N SER A 310 -23.05 -21.22 -4.86
CA SER A 310 -23.84 -22.27 -5.52
C SER A 310 -23.28 -23.63 -5.13
N ALA A 311 -24.13 -24.52 -4.63
CA ALA A 311 -23.73 -25.83 -4.15
C ALA A 311 -24.64 -26.93 -4.70
N ASP A 312 -24.05 -28.02 -5.17
CA ASP A 312 -24.75 -29.23 -5.57
C ASP A 312 -24.30 -30.38 -4.68
N SER A 313 -25.26 -31.09 -4.08
CA SER A 313 -25.00 -32.23 -3.19
C SER A 313 -25.70 -33.49 -3.66
N GLN A 314 -25.02 -34.60 -3.41
CA GLN A 314 -25.52 -35.95 -3.64
C GLN A 314 -25.32 -36.73 -2.34
N LEU A 315 -26.41 -37.23 -1.79
CA LEU A 315 -26.43 -38.11 -0.63
C LEU A 315 -26.90 -39.48 -1.06
N VAL A 316 -26.19 -40.52 -0.64
CA VAL A 316 -26.66 -41.90 -0.66
C VAL A 316 -26.68 -42.42 0.76
N GLY A 317 -27.74 -43.13 1.13
CA GLY A 317 -27.89 -43.64 2.48
C GLY A 317 -28.60 -44.98 2.52
N ILE A 318 -28.35 -45.68 3.62
CA ILE A 318 -28.98 -46.95 3.95
C ILE A 318 -29.32 -46.94 5.43
N ASP A 319 -30.53 -47.39 5.76
CA ASP A 319 -30.97 -47.59 7.13
C ASP A 319 -31.78 -48.87 7.28
N LYS A 320 -31.80 -49.36 8.52
CA LYS A 320 -32.55 -50.54 8.93
C LYS A 320 -33.24 -50.30 10.27
N GLN A 321 -34.52 -50.64 10.32
CA GLN A 321 -35.35 -50.57 11.51
C GLN A 321 -35.39 -51.94 12.22
N PHE A 322 -35.27 -51.89 13.54
CA PHE A 322 -35.37 -53.01 14.49
C PHE A 322 -36.32 -52.58 15.62
N ASN A 323 -37.56 -53.05 15.57
CA ASN A 323 -38.63 -52.60 16.46
C ASN A 323 -38.79 -51.06 16.38
N ALA A 324 -38.65 -50.35 17.50
CA ALA A 324 -38.72 -48.90 17.59
C ALA A 324 -37.40 -48.19 17.28
N PHE A 325 -36.30 -48.90 17.01
CA PHE A 325 -34.99 -48.31 16.71
C PHE A 325 -34.69 -48.36 15.21
N THR A 326 -34.07 -47.32 14.67
CA THR A 326 -33.51 -47.31 13.32
C THR A 326 -32.04 -46.91 13.39
N PHE A 327 -31.18 -47.66 12.72
CA PHE A 327 -29.78 -47.30 12.53
C PHE A 327 -29.48 -47.16 11.05
N GLY A 328 -28.73 -46.12 10.70
CA GLY A 328 -28.34 -45.91 9.31
C GLY A 328 -27.05 -45.15 9.16
N MET A 329 -26.59 -45.13 7.93
CA MET A 329 -25.40 -44.41 7.52
C MET A 329 -25.65 -43.71 6.18
N GLY A 330 -24.88 -42.66 5.94
CA GLY A 330 -24.95 -41.90 4.69
C GLY A 330 -23.59 -41.41 4.23
N LEU A 331 -23.39 -41.40 2.93
CA LEU A 331 -22.24 -40.80 2.25
C LEU A 331 -22.72 -39.62 1.41
N GLN A 332 -22.13 -38.46 1.63
CA GLN A 332 -22.46 -37.25 0.88
C GLN A 332 -21.24 -36.73 0.13
N ARG A 333 -21.46 -36.30 -1.12
CA ARG A 333 -20.53 -35.48 -1.86
C ARG A 333 -21.16 -34.13 -2.12
N VAL A 334 -20.41 -33.05 -1.90
CA VAL A 334 -20.85 -31.69 -2.21
C VAL A 334 -19.79 -30.99 -3.04
N HIS A 335 -20.21 -30.29 -4.09
CA HIS A 335 -19.38 -29.37 -4.84
C HIS A 335 -19.97 -27.97 -4.71
N GLN A 336 -19.16 -27.00 -4.29
CA GLN A 336 -19.62 -25.64 -4.05
C GLN A 336 -18.70 -24.63 -4.72
N LYS A 337 -19.29 -23.54 -5.20
CA LYS A 337 -18.57 -22.41 -5.79
C LYS A 337 -18.97 -21.14 -5.09
N LEU A 338 -17.98 -20.44 -4.53
CA LEU A 338 -18.12 -19.09 -4.01
C LEU A 338 -17.53 -18.10 -5.02
N SER A 339 -18.29 -17.06 -5.32
CA SER A 339 -17.86 -15.99 -6.22
C SER A 339 -18.41 -14.63 -5.79
N PRO A 340 -17.74 -13.52 -6.14
CA PRO A 340 -18.23 -12.18 -5.85
C PRO A 340 -19.56 -11.88 -6.54
N LEU A 341 -20.44 -11.14 -5.86
CA LEU A 341 -21.71 -10.67 -6.41
C LEU A 341 -21.55 -9.54 -7.44
N SER A 342 -20.46 -8.77 -7.38
CA SER A 342 -20.13 -7.66 -8.29
C SER A 342 -18.76 -7.85 -8.93
N SER A 343 -18.59 -7.39 -10.17
CA SER A 343 -17.30 -7.37 -10.88
C SER A 343 -16.26 -6.48 -10.20
N GLN A 344 -16.67 -5.47 -9.43
CA GLN A 344 -15.76 -4.64 -8.63
C GLN A 344 -15.10 -5.42 -7.48
N ASN A 345 -15.75 -6.49 -7.00
CA ASN A 345 -15.26 -7.31 -5.87
C ASN A 345 -14.36 -8.47 -6.32
N GLN A 346 -13.78 -8.40 -7.53
CA GLN A 346 -12.86 -9.44 -8.03
C GLN A 346 -11.60 -9.63 -7.18
N GLN A 347 -11.25 -8.66 -6.32
CA GLN A 347 -10.10 -8.73 -5.40
C GLN A 347 -10.31 -9.72 -4.24
N VAL A 348 -11.57 -10.03 -3.92
CA VAL A 348 -11.94 -11.00 -2.87
C VAL A 348 -11.61 -12.43 -3.32
N GLY A 349 -11.66 -12.69 -4.63
CA GLY A 349 -11.36 -13.98 -5.24
C GLY A 349 -12.56 -14.91 -5.37
N LYS A 350 -12.31 -16.12 -5.89
CA LYS A 350 -13.27 -17.20 -6.08
C LYS A 350 -12.78 -18.45 -5.35
N VAL A 351 -13.71 -19.26 -4.86
CA VAL A 351 -13.37 -20.53 -4.21
C VAL A 351 -14.20 -21.67 -4.77
N ASP A 352 -13.53 -22.75 -5.15
CA ASP A 352 -14.17 -24.04 -5.43
C ASP A 352 -13.93 -24.97 -4.22
N LEU A 353 -15.02 -25.44 -3.61
CA LEU A 353 -14.99 -26.38 -2.48
C LEU A 353 -15.47 -27.76 -2.93
N LYS A 354 -14.73 -28.79 -2.57
CA LYS A 354 -15.13 -30.19 -2.69
C LYS A 354 -15.21 -30.79 -1.30
N GLN A 355 -16.35 -31.40 -1.00
CA GLN A 355 -16.63 -31.98 0.30
C GLN A 355 -17.03 -33.44 0.16
N HIS A 356 -16.53 -34.24 1.08
CA HIS A 356 -16.91 -35.63 1.29
C HIS A 356 -17.31 -35.81 2.75
N SER A 357 -18.52 -36.29 2.99
CA SER A 357 -19.03 -36.52 4.34
C SER A 357 -19.46 -37.96 4.52
N PHE A 358 -19.21 -38.47 5.72
CA PHE A 358 -19.76 -39.72 6.22
C PHE A 358 -20.59 -39.41 7.46
N ALA A 359 -21.81 -39.93 7.53
CA ALA A 359 -22.70 -39.74 8.67
C ALA A 359 -23.20 -41.10 9.18
N LEU A 360 -23.30 -41.20 10.50
CA LEU A 360 -24.03 -42.24 11.20
C LEU A 360 -25.21 -41.59 11.92
N TYR A 361 -26.36 -42.26 11.91
CA TYR A 361 -27.52 -41.77 12.64
C TYR A 361 -28.32 -42.90 13.28
N GLY A 362 -28.95 -42.57 14.39
CA GLY A 362 -29.84 -43.43 15.14
C GLY A 362 -31.16 -42.71 15.40
N LYS A 363 -32.28 -43.36 15.09
CA LYS A 363 -33.62 -42.88 15.41
C LYS A 363 -34.29 -43.81 16.41
N TYR A 364 -35.05 -43.27 17.34
CA TYR A 364 -35.95 -44.03 18.21
C TYR A 364 -37.37 -43.47 18.15
N ASP A 365 -38.35 -44.31 17.85
CA ASP A 365 -39.76 -43.95 17.67
C ASP A 365 -40.60 -44.33 18.92
N TRP A 366 -41.09 -43.33 19.66
CA TRP A 366 -42.02 -43.45 20.78
C TRP A 366 -43.47 -43.19 20.35
N ASN A 367 -44.05 -44.00 19.45
CA ASN A 367 -45.42 -43.92 18.91
C ASN A 367 -45.90 -42.53 18.40
N LYS A 368 -45.95 -41.51 19.25
CA LYS A 368 -46.29 -40.10 18.99
C LYS A 368 -45.08 -39.15 18.87
N TRP A 369 -43.87 -39.57 19.27
CA TRP A 369 -42.64 -38.76 19.23
C TRP A 369 -41.50 -39.58 18.66
N TYR A 370 -40.48 -38.92 18.11
CA TYR A 370 -39.24 -39.60 17.75
C TYR A 370 -38.02 -38.77 18.20
N TYR A 371 -36.93 -39.47 18.50
CA TYR A 371 -35.62 -38.87 18.77
C TYR A 371 -34.65 -39.30 17.69
N LEU A 372 -33.99 -38.34 17.04
CA LEU A 372 -32.97 -38.57 16.03
C LEU A 372 -31.64 -38.02 16.52
N ASN A 373 -30.63 -38.89 16.59
CA ASN A 373 -29.24 -38.51 16.82
C ASN A 373 -28.43 -38.76 15.55
N GLN A 374 -27.50 -37.85 15.27
CA GLN A 374 -26.61 -37.95 14.11
C GLN A 374 -25.21 -37.48 14.50
N ILE A 375 -24.21 -38.21 14.02
CA ILE A 375 -22.81 -37.81 14.01
C ILE A 375 -22.29 -37.85 12.58
N SER A 376 -21.50 -36.85 12.18
CA SER A 376 -20.93 -36.81 10.83
C SER A 376 -19.49 -36.33 10.84
N PHE A 377 -18.67 -36.95 10.02
CA PHE A 377 -17.29 -36.59 9.73
C PHE A 377 -17.24 -36.03 8.32
N THR A 378 -16.59 -34.88 8.15
CA THR A 378 -16.60 -34.16 6.87
C THR A 378 -15.19 -33.67 6.54
N ASP A 379 -14.68 -34.08 5.39
CA ASP A 379 -13.45 -33.55 4.77
C ASP A 379 -13.84 -32.49 3.74
N ILE A 380 -13.20 -31.32 3.82
CA ILE A 380 -13.45 -30.19 2.92
C ILE A 380 -12.12 -29.72 2.35
N LYS A 381 -12.01 -29.78 1.03
CA LYS A 381 -10.85 -29.28 0.29
C LYS A 381 -11.28 -28.10 -0.56
N GLY A 382 -10.63 -26.97 -0.36
CA GLY A 382 -10.88 -25.74 -1.10
C GLY A 382 -9.71 -25.33 -1.97
N LYS A 383 -10.01 -24.88 -3.19
CA LYS A 383 -9.07 -24.13 -4.03
C LYS A 383 -9.52 -22.68 -4.07
N LEU A 384 -8.63 -21.78 -3.64
CA LEU A 384 -8.86 -20.34 -3.60
C LEU A 384 -8.04 -19.66 -4.70
N ASP A 385 -8.73 -19.00 -5.62
CA ASP A 385 -8.14 -18.20 -6.68
C ASP A 385 -8.40 -16.71 -6.38
N ARG A 386 -7.36 -15.96 -6.03
CA ARG A 386 -7.44 -14.51 -5.76
C ARG A 386 -6.65 -13.74 -6.80
N THR A 387 -7.23 -12.64 -7.25
CA THR A 387 -6.53 -11.66 -8.09
C THR A 387 -5.56 -10.91 -7.19
N ARG A 388 -4.25 -11.05 -7.41
CA ARG A 388 -3.28 -10.15 -6.76
C ARG A 388 -3.34 -8.80 -7.46
N ALA A 389 -3.28 -7.72 -6.70
CA ALA A 389 -2.98 -6.42 -7.28
C ALA A 389 -1.67 -6.55 -8.08
N ASN A 390 -1.76 -6.37 -9.41
CA ASN A 390 -0.58 -6.34 -10.25
C ASN A 390 0.21 -5.09 -9.84
N SER A 391 1.39 -5.30 -9.24
CA SER A 391 2.44 -4.30 -9.19
C SER A 391 3.03 -4.14 -10.59
N ARG A 392 2.23 -3.67 -11.55
CA ARG A 392 2.78 -3.09 -12.77
C ARG A 392 2.87 -1.60 -12.52
N PRO A 393 4.08 -1.00 -12.55
CA PRO A 393 4.16 0.44 -12.67
C PRO A 393 3.37 0.80 -13.93
N LEU A 394 2.41 1.71 -13.78
CA LEU A 394 1.90 2.47 -14.91
C LEU A 394 3.13 3.23 -15.42
N ASN A 395 3.70 2.74 -16.52
CA ASN A 395 4.79 3.41 -17.25
C ASN A 395 4.39 4.84 -17.59
#